data_AF-A0A4P9VVX1-F1
#
_entry.id   AF-A0A4P9VVX1-F1
#
_cell.length_a   1.000
_cell.length_b   1.000
_cell.length_c   1.000
_cell.angle_alpha   90.00
_cell.angle_beta   90.00
_cell.angle_gamma   90.00
#
_symmetry.space_group_name_H-M   'P 1'
#
loop_
_entity.id
_entity.type
_entity.pdbx_description
1 polymer ?
#
loop_
_entity_poly.entity_id
_entity_poly.type
_entity_poly.pdbx_seq_one_letter_code
_entity_poly.pdbx_strand_id
1 'polypeptide(L)'
;GDSSNFLFTLLPTLALYRPTSYNTNYQYFNYAMATLPNGLGFGGQMEYFGLWIDASFESGHSKAHPRSSTYGNLRLSGREEFSIDYGEL
;
A
#
# COMPACT_ATOMS: atom_id res chain seq x y z
N GLY A 1 8.89 2.48 8.83
CA GLY A 1 7.93 3.60 8.74
C GLY A 1 7.45 4.02 10.11
N ASP A 2 6.99 5.26 10.22
CA ASP A 2 6.45 5.86 11.44
C ASP A 2 5.12 6.61 11.13
N SER A 3 4.62 7.37 12.10
CA SER A 3 3.36 8.12 11.99
C SER A 3 3.40 9.33 11.05
N SER A 4 4.54 9.62 10.42
CA SER A 4 4.65 10.62 9.35
C SER A 4 4.29 10.07 7.97
N ASN A 5 4.25 8.74 7.80
CA ASN A 5 3.85 8.09 6.54
C ASN A 5 2.43 8.46 6.15
N PHE A 6 2.17 8.61 4.85
CA PHE A 6 0.84 8.81 4.31
C PHE A 6 0.71 8.15 2.93
N LEU A 7 -0.52 7.86 2.52
CA LEU A 7 -0.85 7.47 1.15
C LEU A 7 -1.59 8.61 0.46
N PHE A 8 -1.51 8.67 -0.86
CA PHE A 8 -2.31 9.59 -1.66
C PHE A 8 -2.73 8.93 -2.97
N THR A 9 -3.77 9.47 -3.59
CA THR A 9 -4.13 9.19 -4.98
C THR A 9 -4.44 10.50 -5.68
N LEU A 10 -4.16 10.56 -6.99
CA LEU A 10 -4.48 11.72 -7.84
C LEU A 10 -5.80 11.53 -8.58
N LEU A 11 -6.14 10.27 -8.90
CA LEU A 11 -7.29 9.90 -9.74
C LEU A 11 -8.21 8.92 -9.01
N PRO A 12 -9.54 8.97 -9.25
CA PRO A 12 -10.24 9.98 -10.06
C PRO A 12 -10.33 11.36 -9.35
N THR A 13 -9.95 11.43 -8.08
CA THR A 13 -9.95 12.66 -7.28
C THR A 13 -8.76 12.64 -6.34
N LEU A 14 -8.08 13.78 -6.19
CA LEU A 14 -6.99 13.94 -5.26
C LEU A 14 -7.45 13.64 -3.82
N ALA A 15 -6.77 12.72 -3.14
CA ALA A 15 -7.01 12.42 -1.74
C ALA A 15 -5.70 12.14 -1.01
N LEU A 16 -5.62 12.59 0.25
CA LEU A 16 -4.49 12.40 1.16
C LEU A 16 -4.94 11.61 2.39
N TYR A 17 -4.24 10.52 2.70
CA TYR A 17 -4.59 9.58 3.76
C TYR A 17 -3.46 9.49 4.79
N ARG A 18 -3.66 10.17 5.92
CA ARG A 18 -2.75 10.16 7.06
C ARG A 18 -3.06 9.00 8.01
N PRO A 19 -2.12 8.59 8.89
CA PRO A 19 -2.34 7.51 9.83
C PRO A 19 -3.52 7.79 10.76
N THR A 20 -4.34 6.77 11.02
CA THR A 20 -5.48 6.84 11.95
C THR A 20 -5.07 6.73 13.42
N SER A 21 -3.81 6.40 13.69
CA SER A 21 -3.30 6.00 15.01
C SER A 21 -3.88 4.70 15.59
N TYR A 22 -4.68 3.95 14.81
CA TYR A 22 -5.26 2.68 15.26
C TYR A 22 -4.21 1.56 15.40
N ASN A 23 -3.19 1.56 14.53
CA ASN A 23 -2.07 0.64 14.58
C ASN A 23 -0.81 1.30 14.01
N THR A 24 0.30 0.57 14.09
CA THR A 24 1.63 1.00 13.62
C THR A 24 2.10 0.23 12.38
N ASN A 25 1.17 -0.41 11.65
CA ASN A 25 1.48 -1.24 10.47
C ASN A 25 1.71 -0.37 9.21
N TYR A 26 2.59 0.62 9.34
CA TYR A 26 2.76 1.67 8.34
C TYR A 26 3.42 1.17 7.06
N GLN A 27 4.48 0.37 7.21
CA GLN A 27 5.34 -0.01 6.11
C GLN A 27 5.88 -1.43 6.33
N TYR A 28 5.91 -2.17 5.24
CA TYR A 28 6.60 -3.44 5.09
C TYR A 28 7.60 -3.29 3.95
N PHE A 29 8.80 -3.81 4.14
CA PHE A 29 9.79 -3.94 3.09
C PHE A 29 10.49 -5.28 3.28
N ASN A 30 10.62 -6.01 2.19
CA ASN A 30 11.35 -7.26 2.18
C ASN A 30 11.93 -7.53 0.80
N TYR A 31 13.12 -8.12 0.74
CA TYR A 31 13.83 -8.38 -0.49
C TYR A 31 14.74 -9.59 -0.35
N ALA A 32 14.90 -10.36 -1.44
CA ALA A 32 15.74 -11.55 -1.53
C ALA A 32 15.49 -12.63 -0.47
N MET A 33 14.26 -12.72 0.06
CA MET A 33 13.84 -13.78 0.98
C MET A 33 13.07 -14.88 0.26
N ALA A 34 13.27 -16.13 0.70
CA ALA A 34 12.59 -17.30 0.13
C ALA A 34 11.18 -17.55 0.70
N THR A 35 10.91 -17.06 1.91
CA THR A 35 9.73 -17.46 2.70
C THR A 35 8.69 -16.37 2.89
N LEU A 36 9.09 -15.10 2.72
CA LEU A 36 8.20 -13.95 2.87
C LEU A 36 8.10 -13.20 1.54
N PRO A 37 6.93 -12.59 1.23
CA PRO A 37 6.75 -11.80 0.02
C PRO A 37 7.82 -10.73 -0.13
N ASN A 38 8.45 -10.64 -1.29
CA ASN A 38 9.44 -9.59 -1.56
C ASN A 38 8.72 -8.41 -2.22
N GLY A 39 8.93 -7.22 -1.70
CA GLY A 39 8.26 -6.01 -2.18
C GLY A 39 8.08 -4.96 -1.10
N LEU A 40 7.19 -4.02 -1.38
CA LEU A 40 6.86 -2.88 -0.53
C LEU A 40 5.37 -2.94 -0.19
N GLY A 41 5.06 -2.93 1.10
CA GLY A 41 3.69 -2.85 1.61
C GLY A 41 3.49 -1.58 2.41
N PHE A 42 2.33 -0.95 2.27
CA PHE A 42 1.95 0.22 3.03
C PHE A 42 0.56 0.05 3.62
N GLY A 43 0.47 0.19 4.94
CA GLY A 43 -0.81 0.31 5.66
C GLY A 43 -1.61 -0.98 5.69
N GLY A 44 -1.23 -1.89 6.56
CA GLY A 44 -1.88 -3.18 6.69
C GLY A 44 -0.89 -4.28 7.06
N GLN A 45 -1.37 -5.51 7.03
CA GLN A 45 -0.56 -6.70 7.25
C GLN A 45 -0.29 -7.42 5.92
N MET A 46 0.57 -8.43 5.97
CA MET A 46 0.83 -9.33 4.85
C MET A 46 -0.47 -9.76 4.16
N GLU A 47 -0.47 -9.82 2.83
CA GLU A 47 -1.63 -10.13 1.99
C GLU A 47 -2.79 -9.12 1.99
N TYR A 48 -2.80 -8.12 2.88
CA TYR A 48 -3.88 -7.14 3.04
C TYR A 48 -3.34 -5.71 3.21
N PHE A 49 -2.35 -5.34 2.40
CA PHE A 49 -1.84 -3.98 2.40
C PHE A 49 -2.83 -3.01 1.73
N GLY A 50 -2.88 -1.77 2.23
CA GLY A 50 -3.58 -0.67 1.58
C GLY A 50 -2.97 -0.34 0.22
N LEU A 51 -1.65 -0.51 0.10
CA LEU A 51 -0.91 -0.52 -1.16
C LEU A 51 0.22 -1.54 -1.06
N TRP A 52 0.32 -2.41 -2.06
CA TRP A 52 1.40 -3.38 -2.23
C TRP A 52 2.03 -3.17 -3.60
N ILE A 53 3.36 -3.26 -3.65
CA ILE A 53 4.17 -3.27 -4.86
C ILE A 53 5.08 -4.49 -4.77
N ASP A 54 4.97 -5.39 -5.75
CA ASP A 54 5.84 -6.56 -5.83
C ASP A 54 7.29 -6.15 -6.12
N ALA A 55 8.28 -6.94 -5.68
CA ALA A 55 9.69 -6.64 -5.90
C ALA A 55 10.11 -6.61 -7.39
N SER A 56 9.31 -7.17 -8.30
CA SER A 56 9.48 -7.00 -9.75
C SER A 56 9.20 -5.58 -10.24
N PHE A 57 8.46 -4.77 -9.46
CA PHE A 57 7.90 -3.48 -9.89
C PHE A 57 6.99 -3.56 -11.12
N GLU A 58 6.46 -4.74 -11.45
CA GLU A 58 5.56 -4.92 -12.59
C GLU A 58 4.08 -4.95 -12.15
N SER A 59 3.81 -5.31 -10.90
CA SER A 59 2.46 -5.49 -10.39
C SER A 59 2.33 -5.12 -8.91
N GLY A 60 1.09 -4.96 -8.48
CA GLY A 60 0.75 -4.63 -7.10
C GLY A 60 -0.73 -4.79 -6.83
N HIS A 61 -1.11 -4.56 -5.57
CA HIS A 61 -2.51 -4.56 -5.17
C HIS A 61 -2.86 -3.45 -4.19
N SER A 62 -4.15 -3.09 -4.16
CA SER A 62 -4.75 -2.23 -3.16
C SER A 62 -6.00 -2.90 -2.59
N LYS A 63 -5.85 -3.47 -1.40
CA LYS A 63 -6.90 -4.30 -0.75
C LYS A 63 -7.70 -3.54 0.30
N ALA A 64 -7.52 -2.21 0.40
CA ALA A 64 -8.27 -1.38 1.33
C ALA A 64 -9.76 -1.30 0.94
N HIS A 65 -10.59 -2.19 1.48
CA HIS A 65 -12.04 -2.18 1.29
C HIS A 65 -12.77 -2.72 2.53
N PRO A 66 -13.77 -2.01 3.11
CA PRO A 66 -14.24 -0.69 2.71
C PRO A 66 -13.23 0.42 3.06
N ARG A 67 -12.46 0.30 4.14
CA ARG A 67 -11.36 1.23 4.51
C ARG A 67 -10.23 0.46 5.18
N SER A 68 -8.99 0.88 4.94
CA SER A 68 -7.84 0.41 5.74
C SER A 68 -7.92 0.95 7.16
N SER A 69 -7.54 0.14 8.15
CA SER A 69 -7.43 0.58 9.54
C SER A 69 -6.22 1.48 9.78
N THR A 70 -5.15 1.37 8.98
CA THR A 70 -3.89 2.11 9.21
C THR A 70 -3.98 3.56 8.72
N TYR A 71 -4.45 3.78 7.50
CA TYR A 71 -4.52 5.12 6.89
C TYR A 71 -5.96 5.60 6.62
N GLY A 72 -6.98 4.79 6.90
CA GLY A 72 -8.37 5.16 6.61
C GLY A 72 -8.69 5.27 5.11
N ASN A 73 -7.75 4.86 4.24
CA ASN A 73 -7.88 4.97 2.80
C ASN A 73 -8.86 3.95 2.24
N LEU A 74 -9.48 4.32 1.12
CA LEU A 74 -10.16 3.38 0.24
C LEU A 74 -9.12 2.72 -0.68
N ARG A 75 -9.59 1.79 -1.52
CA ARG A 75 -8.79 1.26 -2.62
C ARG A 75 -8.26 2.40 -3.48
N LEU A 76 -6.95 2.38 -3.74
CA LEU A 76 -6.25 3.45 -4.45
C LEU A 76 -6.26 3.25 -5.98
N SER A 77 -6.50 2.03 -6.43
CA SER A 77 -6.60 1.62 -7.83
C SER A 77 -8.05 1.33 -8.23
N GLY A 78 -8.35 1.35 -9.54
CA GLY A 78 -9.69 1.03 -10.04
C GLY A 78 -10.12 -0.43 -9.76
N ARG A 79 -9.13 -1.32 -9.56
CA ARG A 79 -9.27 -2.76 -9.28
C ARG A 79 -8.30 -3.18 -8.19
N GLU A 80 -8.56 -4.32 -7.56
CA GLU A 80 -7.73 -4.79 -6.45
C GLU A 80 -6.29 -5.01 -6.86
N GLU A 81 -6.07 -5.79 -7.90
CA GLU A 81 -4.78 -5.99 -8.55
C GLU A 81 -4.57 -4.95 -9.67
N PHE A 82 -3.34 -4.53 -9.89
CA PHE A 82 -2.95 -3.61 -10.96
C PHE A 82 -1.55 -3.93 -11.50
N SER A 83 -1.30 -3.54 -12.75
CA SER A 83 0.03 -3.47 -13.36
C SER A 83 0.63 -2.08 -13.16
N ILE A 84 1.95 -2.00 -13.10
CA ILE A 84 2.69 -0.76 -12.94
C ILE A 84 3.30 -0.37 -14.28
N ASP A 85 2.90 0.78 -14.81
CA ASP A 85 3.42 1.30 -16.08
C ASP A 85 4.71 2.12 -15.87
N TYR A 86 4.78 2.85 -14.76
CA TYR A 86 5.90 3.71 -14.39
C TYR A 86 5.94 3.91 -12.87
N GLY A 87 7.15 4.00 -12.31
CA GLY A 87 7.38 4.28 -10.90
C GLY A 87 8.53 5.27 -10.71
N GLU A 88 8.36 6.18 -9.76
CA GLU A 88 9.37 7.14 -9.32
C GLU A 88 9.48 7.13 -7.80
N LEU A 89 10.68 7.41 -7.29
CA LEU A 89 11.04 7.43 -5.87
C LEU A 89 11.73 8.73 -5.51
#